data_AF-A0A0N0NCF0-F1
#
_entry.id   AF-A0A0N0NCF0-F1
#
_cell.length_a   1.000
_cell.length_b   1.000
_cell.length_c   1.000
_cell.angle_alpha   90.00
_cell.angle_beta   90.00
_cell.angle_gamma   90.00
#
_symmetry.space_group_name_H-M   'P 1'
#
loop_
_entity.id
_entity.type
_entity.pdbx_description
1 polymer ?
#
loop_
_entity_poly.entity_id
_entity_poly.type
_entity_poly.pdbx_seq_one_letter_code
_entity_poly.pdbx_strand_id
1 'polypeptide(L)'
;MSRNAKINALLLFVVAALAVLPLALGLGDHKEEPFTGADSEAETAITEIRPDYEPWFSPLYEPPSGEIESALFALQAALGAGVLAYYFGLHRGRRQGELRALAQRDTTTSTTARTSRSSEKTGNTENAARSHPSESASEASAPERT
;
A
#
# COMPACT_ATOMS: atom_id res chain seq x y z
N MET A 1 -0.96 15.31 10.99
CA MET A 1 -0.55 14.44 9.86
C MET A 1 0.90 14.03 10.00
N SER A 2 1.20 12.73 9.81
CA SER A 2 2.58 12.24 9.74
C SER A 2 3.33 12.89 8.58
N ARG A 3 4.66 13.04 8.70
CA ARG A 3 5.51 13.71 7.70
C ARG A 3 5.30 13.12 6.29
N ASN A 4 5.14 11.79 6.22
CA ASN A 4 4.90 11.05 4.98
C ASN A 4 3.50 11.31 4.39
N ALA A 5 2.46 11.46 5.22
CA ALA A 5 1.13 11.81 4.73
C ALA A 5 1.11 13.21 4.11
N LYS A 6 1.83 14.17 4.71
CA LYS A 6 2.00 15.51 4.14
C LYS A 6 2.75 15.46 2.80
N ILE A 7 3.82 14.67 2.71
CA ILE A 7 4.59 14.51 1.46
C ILE A 7 3.73 13.87 0.36
N ASN A 8 2.99 12.80 0.67
CA ASN A 8 2.11 12.16 -0.32
C ASN A 8 0.98 13.10 -0.78
N ALA A 9 0.38 13.86 0.14
CA ALA A 9 -0.61 14.86 -0.21
C ALA A 9 -0.02 15.98 -1.09
N LEU A 10 1.19 16.43 -0.79
CA LEU A 10 1.92 17.39 -1.62
C LEU A 10 2.22 16.82 -3.02
N LEU A 11 2.68 15.57 -3.11
CA LEU A 11 2.95 14.91 -4.39
C LEU A 11 1.67 14.78 -5.24
N LEU A 12 0.54 14.37 -4.63
CA LEU A 12 -0.75 14.33 -5.32
C LEU A 12 -1.20 15.72 -5.78
N PHE A 13 -1.02 16.74 -4.93
CA PHE A 13 -1.32 18.12 -5.30
C PHE A 13 -0.46 18.59 -6.48
N VAL A 14 0.84 18.29 -6.49
CA VAL A 14 1.73 18.65 -7.60
C VAL A 14 1.31 17.94 -8.89
N VAL A 15 0.96 16.65 -8.84
CA VAL A 15 0.47 15.92 -10.02
C VAL A 15 -0.83 16.53 -10.54
N ALA A 16 -1.78 16.84 -9.66
CA ALA A 16 -3.02 17.50 -10.05
C ALA A 16 -2.76 18.90 -10.63
N ALA A 17 -1.85 19.67 -10.03
CA ALA A 17 -1.44 20.97 -10.53
C ALA A 17 -0.81 20.86 -11.92
N LEU A 18 0.08 19.89 -12.16
CA LEU A 18 0.68 19.66 -13.48
C LEU A 18 -0.35 19.26 -14.55
N ALA A 19 -1.40 18.53 -14.18
CA ALA A 19 -2.48 18.18 -15.09
C ALA A 19 -3.42 19.37 -15.39
N VAL A 20 -3.72 20.19 -14.38
CA VAL A 20 -4.73 21.27 -14.47
C VAL A 20 -4.11 22.59 -14.96
N LEU A 21 -2.86 22.92 -14.63
CA LEU A 21 -2.22 24.18 -15.03
C LEU A 21 -2.24 24.41 -16.55
N PRO A 22 -1.86 23.43 -17.39
CA PRO A 22 -1.84 23.64 -18.83
C PRO A 22 -3.24 23.99 -19.38
N LEU A 23 -4.27 23.33 -18.86
CA LEU A 23 -5.68 23.61 -19.20
C LEU A 23 -6.14 24.97 -18.68
N ALA A 24 -5.79 25.34 -17.45
CA ALA A 24 -6.24 26.57 -16.80
C ALA A 24 -5.54 27.84 -17.30
N LEU A 25 -4.30 27.71 -17.77
CA LEU A 25 -3.50 28.81 -18.32
C LEU A 25 -3.65 28.94 -19.84
N GLY A 26 -4.49 28.10 -20.47
CA GLY A 26 -4.66 28.12 -21.92
C GLY A 26 -3.37 27.81 -22.68
N LEU A 27 -2.48 26.97 -22.10
CA LEU A 27 -1.30 26.47 -22.81
C LEU A 27 -1.80 25.53 -23.92
N GLY A 28 -2.19 26.14 -25.04
CA GLY A 28 -2.95 25.45 -26.06
C GLY A 28 -3.96 26.30 -26.82
N ASP A 29 -4.37 27.47 -26.30
CA ASP A 29 -5.38 28.33 -26.94
C ASP A 29 -4.95 28.90 -28.31
N HIS A 30 -3.73 28.62 -28.74
CA HIS A 30 -3.16 29.02 -30.03
C HIS A 30 -3.18 27.87 -31.05
N LYS A 31 -3.62 26.68 -30.66
CA LYS A 31 -3.81 25.49 -31.50
C LYS A 31 -5.30 25.16 -31.49
N GLU A 32 -5.89 24.87 -32.66
CA GLU A 32 -7.33 24.55 -32.76
C GLU A 32 -7.71 23.30 -31.95
N GLU A 33 -6.75 22.38 -31.75
CA GLU A 33 -6.87 21.22 -30.86
C GLU A 33 -5.59 21.02 -30.04
N PRO A 34 -5.48 21.61 -28.84
CA PRO A 34 -4.22 21.65 -28.11
C PRO A 34 -3.75 20.32 -27.50
N PHE A 35 -4.64 19.32 -27.47
CA PHE A 35 -4.35 17.98 -26.94
C PHE A 35 -4.80 16.89 -27.92
N THR A 36 -4.62 17.15 -29.22
CA THR A 36 -4.88 16.15 -30.25
C THR A 36 -3.85 15.01 -30.22
N GLY A 37 -4.19 13.88 -30.84
CA GLY A 37 -3.32 12.72 -30.90
C GLY A 37 -2.02 13.01 -31.65
N ALA A 38 -0.94 12.30 -31.30
CA ALA A 38 0.33 12.42 -32.00
C ALA A 38 0.24 12.06 -33.49
N ASP A 39 -0.72 11.20 -33.86
CA ASP A 39 -0.98 10.78 -35.23
C ASP A 39 -1.63 11.91 -36.04
N SER A 40 -2.64 12.59 -35.48
CA SER A 40 -3.29 13.75 -36.10
C SER A 40 -2.33 14.92 -36.34
N GLU A 41 -1.38 15.15 -35.41
CA GLU A 41 -0.32 16.15 -35.59
C GLU A 41 0.66 15.74 -36.71
N ALA A 42 0.96 14.44 -36.82
CA ALA A 42 1.82 13.92 -37.89
C ALA A 42 1.16 14.02 -39.28
N GLU A 43 -0.13 13.70 -39.40
CA GLU A 43 -0.89 13.83 -40.64
C GLU A 43 -0.92 15.29 -41.14
N THR A 44 -1.19 16.22 -40.22
CA THR A 44 -1.18 17.66 -40.51
C THR A 44 0.19 18.11 -41.04
N ALA A 45 1.26 17.74 -40.33
CA ALA A 45 2.63 18.09 -40.73
C ALA A 45 3.03 17.48 -42.09
N ILE A 46 2.63 16.23 -42.37
CA ILE A 46 2.93 15.58 -43.65
C ILE A 46 2.21 16.30 -44.80
N THR A 47 0.95 16.67 -44.60
CA THR A 47 0.13 17.37 -45.60
C THR A 47 0.67 18.78 -45.89
N GLU A 48 1.22 19.46 -44.88
CA GLU A 48 1.89 20.76 -45.06
C GLU A 48 3.22 20.64 -45.82
N ILE A 49 4.03 19.63 -45.51
CA ILE A 49 5.37 19.46 -46.09
C ILE A 49 5.30 18.90 -47.52
N ARG A 50 4.35 17.99 -47.79
CA ARG A 50 4.12 17.42 -49.12
C ARG A 50 2.62 17.27 -49.39
N PRO A 51 2.01 18.26 -50.05
CA PRO A 51 0.57 18.21 -50.38
C PRO A 51 0.24 17.10 -51.38
N ASP A 52 1.23 16.59 -52.12
CA ASP A 52 1.06 15.52 -53.11
C ASP A 52 1.23 14.11 -52.48
N TYR A 53 1.33 14.02 -51.14
CA TYR A 53 1.56 12.76 -50.45
C TYR A 53 0.31 11.88 -50.45
N GLU A 54 0.45 10.66 -50.98
CA GLU A 54 -0.60 9.65 -50.96
C GLU A 54 -0.35 8.65 -49.82
N PRO A 55 -1.31 8.41 -48.90
CA PRO A 55 -1.17 7.43 -47.83
C PRO A 55 -0.88 6.04 -48.38
N TRP A 56 0.19 5.41 -47.91
CA TRP A 56 0.59 4.04 -48.29
C TRP A 56 -0.19 2.96 -47.53
N PHE A 57 -1.00 3.37 -46.56
CA PHE A 57 -1.87 2.52 -45.77
C PHE A 57 -3.16 3.28 -45.46
N SER A 58 -4.30 2.61 -45.63
CA SER A 58 -5.62 3.11 -45.25
C SER A 58 -6.17 2.27 -44.09
N PRO A 59 -6.69 2.89 -43.02
CA PRO A 59 -7.29 2.15 -41.91
C PRO A 59 -8.36 1.18 -42.42
N LEU A 60 -8.31 -0.07 -41.96
CA LEU A 60 -9.35 -1.07 -42.24
C LEU A 60 -10.69 -0.72 -41.56
N TYR A 61 -10.62 0.15 -40.54
CA TYR A 61 -11.76 0.65 -39.79
C TYR A 61 -11.48 2.09 -39.39
N GLU A 62 -12.30 3.01 -39.91
CA GLU A 62 -12.35 4.40 -39.50
C GLU A 62 -13.49 4.54 -38.48
N PRO A 63 -13.23 4.90 -37.20
CA PRO A 63 -14.30 5.18 -36.27
C PRO A 63 -15.13 6.36 -36.78
N PRO A 64 -16.48 6.31 -36.70
CA PRO A 64 -17.36 7.34 -37.26
C PRO A 64 -17.30 8.70 -36.53
N SER A 65 -16.52 8.80 -35.45
CA SER A 65 -16.30 10.03 -34.67
C SER A 65 -14.96 9.95 -33.92
N GLY A 66 -14.21 11.06 -33.87
CA GLY A 66 -12.98 11.20 -33.06
C GLY A 66 -13.21 11.05 -31.55
N GLU A 67 -14.45 11.17 -31.08
CA GLU A 67 -14.81 10.88 -29.69
C GLU A 67 -14.60 9.40 -29.35
N ILE A 68 -14.86 8.50 -30.30
CA ILE A 68 -14.72 7.05 -30.11
C ILE A 68 -13.23 6.70 -30.04
N GLU A 69 -12.39 7.32 -30.87
CA GLU A 69 -10.94 7.17 -30.81
C GLU A 69 -10.38 7.60 -29.44
N SER A 70 -10.77 8.79 -28.99
CA SER A 70 -10.40 9.32 -27.68
C SER A 70 -10.87 8.42 -26.53
N ALA A 71 -12.07 7.85 -26.63
CA ALA A 71 -12.61 6.92 -25.64
C ALA A 71 -11.81 5.61 -25.58
N LEU A 72 -11.37 5.08 -26.73
CA LEU A 72 -10.53 3.88 -26.78
C LEU A 72 -9.14 4.15 -26.18
N PHE A 73 -8.54 5.31 -26.44
CA PHE A 73 -7.30 5.74 -25.80
C PHE A 73 -7.46 5.90 -24.28
N ALA A 74 -8.54 6.53 -23.82
CA ALA A 74 -8.83 6.69 -22.40
C ALA A 74 -9.02 5.34 -21.71
N LEU A 75 -9.67 4.38 -22.37
CA LEU A 75 -9.83 3.01 -21.88
C LEU A 75 -8.47 2.31 -21.73
N GLN A 76 -7.59 2.42 -22.74
CA GLN A 76 -6.24 1.85 -22.68
C GLN A 76 -5.44 2.46 -21.53
N ALA A 77 -5.50 3.78 -21.35
CA ALA A 77 -4.84 4.47 -20.25
C ALA A 77 -5.37 4.01 -18.88
N ALA A 78 -6.70 3.87 -18.75
CA ALA A 78 -7.33 3.39 -17.52
C ALA A 78 -6.92 1.95 -17.17
N LEU A 79 -6.88 1.06 -18.16
CA LEU A 79 -6.42 -0.32 -17.97
C LEU A 79 -4.95 -0.37 -17.58
N GLY A 80 -4.08 0.37 -18.27
CA GLY A 80 -2.66 0.46 -17.95
C GLY A 80 -2.42 0.97 -16.52
N ALA A 81 -3.06 2.08 -16.17
CA ALA A 81 -2.98 2.65 -14.82
C ALA A 81 -3.53 1.69 -13.75
N GLY A 82 -4.63 0.99 -14.05
CA GLY A 82 -5.24 0.00 -13.16
C GLY A 82 -4.30 -1.17 -12.86
N VAL A 83 -3.66 -1.73 -13.89
CA VAL A 83 -2.67 -2.82 -13.72
C VAL A 83 -1.48 -2.37 -12.87
N LEU A 84 -0.92 -1.18 -13.16
CA LEU A 84 0.20 -0.63 -12.36
C LEU A 84 -0.21 -0.40 -10.91
N ALA A 85 -1.36 0.22 -10.67
CA ALA A 85 -1.87 0.48 -9.33
C ALA A 85 -2.09 -0.83 -8.54
N TYR A 86 -2.66 -1.85 -9.18
CA TYR A 86 -2.86 -3.16 -8.58
C TYR A 86 -1.52 -3.82 -8.21
N TYR A 87 -0.54 -3.81 -9.12
CA TYR A 87 0.79 -4.37 -8.88
C TYR A 87 1.48 -3.72 -7.67
N PHE A 88 1.57 -2.39 -7.65
CA PHE A 88 2.18 -1.66 -6.53
C PHE A 88 1.38 -1.84 -5.24
N GLY A 89 0.06 -1.89 -5.32
CA GLY A 89 -0.84 -2.15 -4.19
C GLY A 89 -0.59 -3.52 -3.55
N LEU A 90 -0.53 -4.57 -4.37
CA LEU A 90 -0.28 -5.94 -3.91
C LEU A 90 1.10 -6.09 -3.28
N HIS A 91 2.15 -5.57 -3.93
CA HIS A 91 3.52 -5.62 -3.40
C HIS A 91 3.65 -4.86 -2.07
N ARG A 92 3.03 -3.68 -1.97
CA ARG A 92 3.02 -2.91 -0.72
C ARG A 92 2.24 -3.62 0.38
N GLY A 93 1.09 -4.21 0.05
CA GLY A 93 0.24 -4.94 0.98
C GLY A 93 0.95 -6.15 1.60
N ARG A 94 1.61 -6.97 0.77
CA ARG A 94 2.37 -8.16 1.22
C ARG A 94 3.48 -7.79 2.19
N ARG A 95 4.29 -6.78 1.87
CA ARG A 95 5.38 -6.33 2.75
C ARG A 95 4.88 -5.80 4.09
N GLN A 96 3.74 -5.11 4.12
CA GLN A 96 3.14 -4.65 5.38
C GLN A 96 2.52 -5.80 6.19
N GLY A 97 1.94 -6.80 5.52
CA GLY A 97 1.44 -8.01 6.15
C GLY A 97 2.55 -8.81 6.83
N GLU A 98 3.68 -9.02 6.15
CA GLU A 98 4.85 -9.71 6.69
C GLU A 98 5.45 -8.97 7.89
N LEU A 99 5.61 -7.65 7.81
CA LEU A 99 6.12 -6.84 8.94
C LEU A 99 5.17 -6.88 10.15
N ARG A 100 3.85 -6.88 9.94
CA ARG A 100 2.86 -7.01 11.02
C ARG A 100 2.89 -8.41 11.64
N ALA A 101 3.04 -9.45 10.82
CA ALA A 101 3.16 -10.83 11.28
C ALA A 101 4.43 -11.05 12.11
N LEU A 102 5.56 -10.47 11.70
CA LEU A 102 6.81 -10.48 12.46
C LEU A 102 6.66 -9.75 13.81
N ALA A 103 6.06 -8.55 13.81
CA ALA A 103 5.83 -7.80 15.05
C ALA A 103 4.92 -8.55 16.05
N GLN A 104 3.89 -9.26 15.56
CA GLN A 104 3.01 -10.07 16.41
C GLN A 104 3.73 -11.29 17.02
N ARG A 105 4.64 -11.92 16.27
CA ARG A 105 5.48 -13.01 16.77
C ARG A 105 6.38 -12.54 17.92
N ASP A 106 7.08 -11.43 17.74
CA ASP A 106 7.98 -10.88 18.78
C ASP A 106 7.21 -10.50 20.05
N THR A 107 6.01 -9.94 19.91
CA THR A 107 5.15 -9.56 21.05
C THR A 107 4.62 -10.78 21.80
N THR A 108 4.25 -11.84 21.08
CA THR A 108 3.75 -13.09 21.66
C THR A 108 4.86 -13.83 22.41
N THR A 109 6.02 -14.02 21.78
CA THR A 109 7.17 -14.68 22.39
C THR A 109 7.68 -13.95 23.63
N SER A 110 7.74 -12.61 23.59
CA SER A 110 8.18 -11.80 24.74
C SER A 110 7.16 -11.72 25.87
N THR A 111 5.89 -12.00 25.61
CA THR A 111 4.84 -12.11 26.65
C THR A 111 4.90 -13.49 27.30
N THR A 112 4.96 -14.56 26.50
CA THR A 112 5.11 -15.94 26.98
C THR A 112 6.38 -16.12 27.83
N ALA A 113 7.52 -15.57 27.40
CA ALA A 113 8.79 -15.63 28.13
C ALA A 113 8.82 -14.80 29.43
N ARG A 114 7.88 -13.87 29.60
CA ARG A 114 7.71 -13.06 30.82
C ARG A 114 6.81 -13.77 31.82
N THR A 115 5.74 -14.40 31.33
CA THR A 115 4.83 -15.23 32.13
C THR A 115 5.54 -16.45 32.70
N SER A 116 6.38 -17.15 31.92
CA SER A 116 7.15 -18.29 32.42
C SER A 116 8.18 -17.90 33.49
N ARG A 117 8.92 -16.80 33.29
CA ARG A 117 9.85 -16.26 34.31
C ARG A 117 9.15 -15.80 35.57
N SER A 118 7.92 -15.28 35.45
CA SER A 118 7.09 -14.93 36.60
C SER A 118 6.72 -16.18 37.40
N SER A 119 6.24 -17.26 36.76
CA SER A 119 5.84 -18.48 37.47
C SER A 119 7.03 -19.22 38.09
N GLU A 120 8.19 -19.20 37.44
CA GLU A 120 9.43 -19.80 37.96
C GLU A 120 9.94 -19.05 39.21
N LYS A 121 9.83 -17.72 39.23
CA LYS A 121 10.17 -16.92 40.41
C LYS A 121 9.22 -17.17 41.59
N THR A 122 7.91 -17.31 41.36
CA THR A 122 6.95 -17.62 42.43
C THR A 122 7.14 -19.04 42.97
N GLY A 123 7.35 -20.03 42.09
CA GLY A 123 7.58 -21.42 42.51
C GLY A 123 8.87 -21.62 43.30
N ASN A 124 9.94 -20.90 42.97
CA ASN A 124 11.19 -20.98 43.73
C ASN A 124 11.10 -20.28 45.10
N THR A 125 10.26 -19.24 45.22
CA THR A 125 10.02 -18.56 46.50
C THR A 125 9.17 -19.43 47.44
N GLU A 126 8.19 -20.16 46.88
CA GLU A 126 7.36 -21.12 47.63
C GLU A 126 8.14 -22.36 48.08
N ASN A 127 9.10 -22.83 47.28
CA ASN A 127 9.94 -23.98 47.62
C ASN A 127 11.05 -23.62 48.64
N ALA A 128 11.60 -22.41 48.58
CA ALA A 128 12.55 -21.91 49.58
C ALA A 128 11.90 -21.80 50.97
N ALA A 129 10.63 -21.38 51.06
CA ALA A 129 9.89 -21.29 52.31
C ALA A 129 9.58 -22.66 52.96
N ARG A 130 9.57 -23.76 52.18
CA ARG A 130 9.32 -25.12 52.68
C ARG A 130 10.57 -25.87 53.17
N SER A 131 11.76 -25.27 53.07
CA SER A 131 13.03 -25.94 53.41
C SER A 131 13.50 -25.78 54.86
N HIS A 132 12.67 -25.22 55.76
CA HIS A 132 12.92 -25.28 57.21
C HIS A 132 12.27 -26.54 57.81
N PRO A 133 13.04 -27.54 58.28
CA PRO A 133 12.48 -28.73 58.89
C PRO A 133 12.15 -28.42 60.37
N SER A 134 10.86 -28.42 60.72
CA SER A 134 10.44 -28.41 62.12
C SER A 134 10.58 -29.81 62.70
N GLU A 135 11.65 -29.97 63.46
CA GLU A 135 11.90 -31.10 64.36
C GLU A 135 10.87 -31.11 65.50
N SER A 136 10.43 -32.32 65.86
CA SER A 136 9.76 -32.71 67.11
C SER A 136 8.32 -32.25 67.38
N ALA A 137 7.39 -33.21 67.36
CA ALA A 137 6.25 -33.28 68.28
C ALA A 137 5.72 -34.71 68.33
N SER A 138 6.27 -35.52 69.24
CA SER A 138 5.72 -36.81 69.66
C SER A 138 5.57 -36.76 71.18
N GLU A 139 4.32 -36.64 71.65
CA GLU A 139 3.80 -36.96 73.00
C GLU A 139 2.48 -36.19 73.17
N ALA A 140 1.40 -36.69 73.75
CA ALA A 140 0.99 -37.99 74.23
C ALA A 140 -0.54 -37.91 74.36
N SER A 141 -1.20 -39.04 74.14
CA SER A 141 -2.64 -39.23 74.28
C SER A 141 -3.07 -39.13 75.74
N ALA A 142 -4.23 -38.49 75.97
CA ALA A 142 -5.08 -38.54 77.16
C ALA A 142 -5.54 -39.98 77.50
N PRO A 143 -6.39 -40.28 78.54
CA PRO A 143 -7.15 -39.38 79.44
C PRO A 143 -7.32 -39.87 80.91
N GLU A 144 -7.94 -39.07 81.80
CA GLU A 144 -8.85 -39.58 82.86
C GLU A 144 -9.78 -38.48 83.46
N ARG A 145 -11.08 -38.84 83.58
CA ARG A 145 -12.14 -38.54 84.59
C ARG A 145 -12.22 -37.11 85.20
N THR A 146 -13.38 -36.46 85.33
CA THR A 146 -14.79 -36.86 85.56
C THR A 146 -15.76 -35.87 84.94
#